data_AF-A0A5K7ZPG2-F1
#
_entry.id   AF-A0A5K7ZPG2-F1
#
_cell.length_a   1.000
_cell.length_b   1.000
_cell.length_c   1.000
_cell.angle_alpha   90.00
_cell.angle_beta   90.00
_cell.angle_gamma   90.00
#
_symmetry.space_group_name_H-M   'P 1'
#
loop_
_entity.id
_entity.type
_entity.pdbx_description
1 polymer ?
#
loop_
_entity_poly.entity_id
_entity_poly.type
_entity_poly.pdbx_seq_one_letter_code
_entity_poly.pdbx_strand_id
1 'polypeptide(L)' 'MQRQARIDAPGALHHIICRGIERRKIFLNDSDRNDFVDRLSRIMTGSETLCYAWALIPISARPHSP' A
#
# COMPACT_ATOMS: atom_id res chain seq x y z
N MET A 1 1.12 21.38 -12.30
CA MET A 1 1.87 21.75 -11.07
C MET A 1 3.14 20.92 -11.02
N GLN A 2 4.30 21.57 -10.93
CA GLN A 2 5.59 20.88 -10.84
C GLN A 2 5.71 20.27 -9.44
N ARG A 3 5.69 18.93 -9.36
CA ARG A 3 5.91 18.25 -8.09
C ARG A 3 7.39 18.39 -7.73
N GLN A 4 7.68 18.69 -6.47
CA GLN A 4 9.04 18.63 -5.93
C GLN A 4 9.64 17.25 -6.24
N ALA A 5 10.92 17.20 -6.61
CA ALA A 5 11.62 15.94 -6.75
C ALA A 5 11.59 15.17 -5.43
N ARG A 6 11.50 13.84 -5.51
CA ARG A 6 11.65 12.99 -4.33
C ARG A 6 13.10 13.09 -3.85
N ILE A 7 13.28 13.19 -2.53
CA ILE A 7 14.60 13.11 -1.92
C ILE A 7 15.11 11.69 -2.16
N ASP A 8 16.34 11.56 -2.65
CA ASP A 8 17.03 10.28 -2.82
C ASP A 8 18.39 10.41 -2.11
N ALA A 9 18.45 9.89 -0.88
CA ALA A 9 19.62 10.01 -0.02
C ALA A 9 19.71 8.81 0.93
N PRO A 10 20.93 8.32 1.25
CA PRO A 10 21.11 7.22 2.20
C PRO A 10 20.48 7.53 3.56
N GLY A 11 19.74 6.56 4.10
CA GLY A 11 19.06 6.71 5.40
C GLY A 11 17.81 7.59 5.38
N ALA A 12 17.40 8.12 4.22
CA ALA A 12 16.14 8.87 4.12
C ALA A 12 14.93 7.98 4.48
N LEU A 13 14.04 8.52 5.32
CA LEU A 13 12.80 7.87 5.67
C LEU A 13 11.68 8.29 4.70
N HIS A 14 11.03 7.32 4.08
CA HIS A 14 9.94 7.55 3.16
C HIS A 14 8.60 7.12 3.75
N HIS A 15 7.63 8.03 3.77
CA HIS A 15 6.22 7.68 3.96
C HIS A 15 5.57 7.43 2.60
N ILE A 16 5.21 6.17 2.34
CA ILE A 16 4.66 5.73 1.05
C ILE A 16 3.16 5.46 1.22
N ILE A 17 2.35 5.98 0.30
CA ILE A 17 0.90 5.76 0.27
C ILE A 17 0.52 5.22 -1.12
N CYS A 18 -0.10 4.03 -1.12
CA CYS A 18 -0.66 3.40 -2.31
C CYS A 18 -2.19 3.34 -2.19
N ARG A 19 -2.90 3.61 -3.28
CA ARG A 19 -4.37 3.58 -3.31
C ARG A 19 -4.88 2.95 -4.60
N GLY A 20 -5.99 2.24 -4.50
CA GLY A 20 -6.73 1.77 -5.66
C GLY A 20 -7.25 2.94 -6.51
N ILE A 21 -7.40 2.68 -7.80
CA ILE A 21 -8.00 3.62 -8.76
C ILE A 21 -9.53 3.50 -8.73
N GLU A 22 -10.23 4.55 -9.18
CA GLU A 22 -11.68 4.55 -9.41
C GLU A 22 -12.57 4.18 -8.20
N ARG A 23 -12.06 4.30 -6.97
CA ARG A 23 -12.80 3.94 -5.73
C ARG A 23 -13.36 2.50 -5.73
N ARG A 24 -12.78 1.61 -6.53
CA ARG A 24 -13.16 0.19 -6.58
C ARG A 24 -12.53 -0.57 -5.43
N LYS A 25 -13.12 -1.73 -5.10
CA LYS A 25 -12.50 -2.69 -4.19
C LYS A 25 -11.16 -3.15 -4.78
N ILE A 26 -10.11 -3.09 -3.97
CA ILE A 26 -8.77 -3.58 -4.34
C ILE A 26 -8.70 -5.09 -4.15
N PHE A 27 -9.31 -5.60 -3.08
CA PHE A 27 -9.43 -7.00 -2.76
C PHE A 27 -10.89 -7.42 -2.92
N LEU A 28 -11.14 -8.45 -3.73
CA LEU A 28 -12.49 -8.98 -3.94
C LEU A 28 -12.86 -9.96 -2.83
N ASN A 29 -11.87 -10.64 -2.27
CA ASN A 29 -12.01 -11.58 -1.17
C ASN A 29 -10.80 -11.51 -0.21
N ASP A 30 -10.85 -12.31 0.85
CA ASP A 30 -9.81 -12.38 1.86
C ASP A 30 -8.52 -13.06 1.36
N SER A 31 -8.61 -13.92 0.35
CA SER A 31 -7.44 -14.53 -0.29
C SER A 31 -6.60 -13.48 -1.00
N ASP A 32 -7.22 -12.58 -1.76
CA ASP A 32 -6.51 -11.48 -2.44
C ASP A 32 -5.78 -10.58 -1.44
N ARG A 33 -6.41 -10.32 -0.29
CA ARG A 33 -5.82 -9.54 0.80
C ARG A 33 -4.60 -10.26 1.39
N ASN A 34 -4.74 -11.55 1.71
CA ASN A 34 -3.66 -12.33 2.30
C ASN A 34 -2.49 -12.48 1.34
N ASP A 35 -2.75 -12.76 0.06
CA ASP A 35 -1.73 -12.82 -1.00
C ASP A 35 -0.95 -11.52 -1.12
N PHE A 36 -1.63 -10.37 -0.99
CA PHE A 36 -0.97 -9.07 -0.98
C PHE A 36 -0.05 -8.88 0.23
N VAL A 37 -0.54 -9.21 1.43
CA VAL A 37 0.26 -9.10 2.67
C VAL A 37 1.48 -10.01 2.62
N ASP A 38 1.33 -11.25 2.13
CA ASP A 38 2.43 -12.21 2.00
C ASP A 38 3.50 -11.70 1.01
N ARG A 39 3.08 -11.16 -0.13
CA ARG A 39 4.01 -10.58 -1.12
C ARG A 39 4.70 -9.34 -0.56
N LEU A 40 3.97 -8.47 0.13
CA LEU A 40 4.53 -7.28 0.76
C LEU A 40 5.61 -7.69 1.77
N SER A 41 5.31 -8.64 2.67
CA SER A 41 6.27 -9.15 3.64
C SER A 41 7.53 -9.70 2.96
N ARG A 42 7.38 -10.51 1.91
CA ARG A 42 8.53 -11.08 1.18
C ARG A 42 9.41 -10.00 0.56
N ILE A 43 8.80 -8.97 -0.03
CA ILE A 43 9.55 -7.87 -0.65
C ILE A 43 10.31 -7.08 0.42
N MET A 44 9.65 -6.71 1.53
CA MET A 44 10.28 -5.91 2.59
C MET A 44 11.47 -6.64 3.23
N THR A 45 11.32 -7.94 3.48
CA THR A 45 12.41 -8.77 4.00
C THR A 45 13.52 -8.96 2.96
N GLY A 46 13.17 -9.20 1.70
CA GLY A 46 14.13 -9.44 0.62
C GLY A 46 14.90 -8.20 0.17
N SER A 47 14.36 -6.99 0.38
CA SER A 47 15.02 -5.72 0.07
C SER A 47 15.75 -5.11 1.26
N GLU A 48 15.82 -5.83 2.39
CA GLU A 48 16.43 -5.35 3.65
C GLU A 48 15.89 -3.98 4.10
N THR A 49 14.65 -3.66 3.72
CA THR A 49 14.05 -2.35 3.97
C THR A 49 13.34 -2.36 5.31
N LEU A 50 13.78 -1.49 6.23
CA LEU A 50 13.16 -1.35 7.55
C LEU A 50 11.75 -0.77 7.44
N CYS A 51 10.75 -1.57 7.85
CA CYS A 51 9.37 -1.12 8.03
C CYS A 51 9.16 -0.62 9.46
N TYR A 52 9.13 0.70 9.66
CA TYR A 52 8.81 1.26 10.97
C TYR A 52 7.32 1.11 11.33
N ALA A 53 6.43 1.27 10.35
CA ALA A 53 5.00 1.11 10.51
C ALA A 53 4.34 0.88 9.14
N TRP A 54 3.20 0.17 9.14
CA TRP A 54 2.35 0.02 7.97
C TRP A 54 0.89 -0.14 8.40
N ALA A 55 -0.03 0.19 7.49
CA ALA A 55 -1.46 -0.01 7.69
C ALA A 55 -2.13 -0.33 6.36
N LEU A 56 -3.09 -1.26 6.38
CA LEU A 56 -3.98 -1.53 5.27
C LEU A 56 -5.37 -0.98 5.62
N ILE A 57 -5.76 0.11 4.95
CA ILE A 57 -7.02 0.79 5.21
C ILE A 57 -8.03 0.34 4.14
N PRO A 58 -9.12 -0.37 4.51
CA PRO A 58 -10.15 -0.73 3.55
C PRO A 58 -10.86 0.52 3.04
N ILE A 59 -11.09 0.61 1.73
CA ILE A 59 -11.96 1.64 1.20
C ILE A 59 -13.41 1.27 1.56
N SER A 60 -14.12 2.17 2.25
CA SER A 60 -15.56 2.00 2.46
C SER A 60 -16.28 2.20 1.13
N ALA A 61 -16.36 1.17 0.30
CA ALA A 61 -17.37 1.12 -0.74
C ALA A 61 -18.70 0.93 -0.01
N ARG A 62 -19.54 1.97 0.05
CA ARG A 62 -20.92 1.77 0.51
C ARG A 62 -21.51 0.65 -0.34
N PRO A 63 -22.16 -0.37 0.24
CA PRO A 63 -22.93 -1.29 -0.57
C PRO A 63 -23.92 -0.43 -1.37
N HIS A 64 -23.99 -0.67 -2.68
CA HIS A 64 -25.15 -0.22 -3.45
C HIS A 64 -26.34 -0.85 -2.75
N SER A 65 -27.16 -0.03 -2.07
CA SER A 65 -28.49 -0.49 -1.67
C SER A 65 -29.22 -0.92 -2.95
N PRO A 66 -29.99 -2.01 -2.89
CA PRO A 66 -30.81 -2.45 -4.02
C PRO A 66 -31.81 -1.37 -4.44
#